data_AF-A0A7W1D9E5-F1
#
_entry.id   AF-A0A7W1D9E5-F1
#
_cell.length_a   1.000
_cell.length_b   1.000
_cell.length_c   1.000
_cell.angle_alpha   90.00
_cell.angle_beta   90.00
_cell.angle_gamma   90.00
#
_symmetry.space_group_name_H-M   'P 1'
#
loop_
_entity.id
_entity.type
_entity.pdbx_description
1 polymer ?
#
loop_
_entity_poly.entity_id
_entity_poly.type
_entity_poly.pdbx_seq_one_letter_code
_entity_poly.pdbx_strand_id
1 'polypeptide(L)'
;MTKKSIISFAALFFTAILFSVIYGNELKYGGSVVVAVTADPGGLNPAVTTQGGVHLVCGSIFSGLVAHDFNLNSVPEKSAAE
;
A
#
# COMPACT_ATOMS: atom_id res chain seq x y z
N MET A 1 -11.80 -47.36 11.44
CA MET A 1 -11.79 -45.89 11.51
C MET A 1 -12.85 -45.44 12.52
N THR A 2 -12.46 -44.92 13.68
CA THR A 2 -13.40 -44.58 14.77
C THR A 2 -13.99 -43.19 14.57
N LYS A 3 -15.26 -42.96 14.95
CA LYS A 3 -15.98 -41.67 14.77
C LYS A 3 -15.20 -40.44 15.29
N LYS A 4 -14.36 -40.61 16.32
CA LYS A 4 -13.45 -39.57 16.84
C LYS A 4 -12.41 -39.08 15.83
N SER A 5 -11.91 -39.96 14.95
CA SER A 5 -10.92 -39.63 13.91
C SER A 5 -11.54 -38.75 12.81
N ILE A 6 -12.81 -38.98 12.46
CA ILE A 6 -13.53 -38.20 11.45
C ILE A 6 -13.82 -36.77 11.95
N ILE A 7 -14.24 -36.64 13.21
CA ILE A 7 -14.53 -35.33 13.83
C ILE A 7 -13.24 -34.49 13.95
N SER A 8 -12.13 -35.11 14.35
CA SER A 8 -10.83 -34.43 14.43
C SER A 8 -10.34 -33.94 13.07
N PHE A 9 -10.60 -34.71 12.01
CA PHE A 9 -10.21 -34.33 10.64
C PHE A 9 -11.06 -33.18 10.11
N ALA A 10 -12.37 -33.20 10.38
CA ALA A 10 -13.28 -32.12 10.03
C ALA A 10 -12.93 -30.80 10.74
N ALA A 11 -12.56 -30.86 12.03
CA ALA A 11 -12.12 -29.69 12.79
C ALA A 11 -10.85 -29.07 12.20
N LEU A 12 -9.89 -29.90 11.78
CA LEU A 12 -8.62 -29.45 11.20
C LEU A 12 -8.81 -28.84 9.79
N PHE A 13 -9.74 -29.39 9.02
CA PHE A 13 -10.12 -28.83 7.72
C PHE A 13 -10.82 -27.48 7.89
N PHE A 14 -11.70 -27.36 8.89
CA PHE A 14 -12.42 -26.12 9.18
C PHE A 14 -11.49 -24.99 9.65
N THR A 15 -10.49 -25.30 10.49
CA THR A 15 -9.48 -24.32 10.91
C THR A 15 -8.59 -23.89 9.75
N ALA A 16 -8.24 -24.79 8.83
CA ALA A 16 -7.48 -24.45 7.62
C ALA A 16 -8.24 -23.50 6.70
N ILE A 17 -9.55 -23.68 6.55
CA ILE A 17 -10.40 -22.76 5.76
C ILE A 17 -10.43 -21.37 6.40
N LEU A 18 -10.64 -21.29 7.72
CA LEU A 18 -10.64 -20.01 8.43
C LEU A 18 -9.30 -19.27 8.30
N PHE A 19 -8.18 -20.01 8.36
CA PHE A 19 -6.85 -19.44 8.17
C PHE A 19 -6.68 -18.84 6.76
N SER A 20 -7.15 -19.55 5.73
CA SER A 20 -7.04 -19.07 4.35
C SER A 20 -7.90 -17.85 4.05
N VAL A 21 -9.07 -17.70 4.67
CA VAL A 21 -9.94 -16.51 4.49
C VAL A 21 -9.29 -15.26 5.10
N ILE A 22 -8.59 -15.40 6.23
CA ILE A 22 -8.00 -14.26 6.95
C ILE A 22 -6.72 -13.76 6.27
N TYR A 23 -5.92 -14.66 5.68
CA TYR A 23 -4.61 -14.33 5.12
C TYR A 23 -4.52 -14.43 3.59
N GLY A 24 -5.61 -14.79 2.91
CA GLY A 24 -5.64 -15.06 1.47
C GLY A 24 -5.68 -13.82 0.56
N ASN A 25 -5.30 -12.64 1.05
CA ASN A 25 -5.23 -11.46 0.20
C ASN A 25 -3.84 -11.39 -0.44
N GLU A 26 -3.72 -11.93 -1.64
CA GLU A 26 -2.50 -11.76 -2.43
C GLU A 26 -2.34 -10.28 -2.79
N LEU A 27 -1.15 -9.74 -2.56
CA LEU A 27 -0.82 -8.41 -3.07
C LEU A 27 -0.77 -8.52 -4.60
N LYS A 28 -1.73 -7.90 -5.27
CA LYS A 28 -1.70 -7.75 -6.72
C LYS A 28 -0.62 -6.73 -7.08
N TYR A 29 0.54 -7.23 -7.47
CA TYR A 29 1.63 -6.41 -7.96
C TYR A 29 1.37 -6.01 -9.43
N GLY A 30 1.64 -4.75 -9.74
CA GLY A 30 1.36 -4.17 -11.05
C GLY A 30 -0.06 -3.64 -11.19
N GLY A 31 -0.22 -2.62 -12.03
CA GLY A 31 -1.48 -1.92 -12.24
C GLY A 31 -1.26 -0.45 -12.57
N SER A 32 -2.30 0.21 -13.09
CA SER A 32 -2.33 1.65 -13.29
C SER A 32 -3.39 2.25 -12.38
N VAL A 33 -3.01 3.29 -11.64
CA VAL A 33 -3.93 4.10 -10.84
C VAL A 33 -4.07 5.44 -11.55
N VAL A 34 -5.31 5.82 -11.87
CA VAL A 34 -5.63 7.11 -12.48
C VAL A 34 -6.22 8.01 -11.40
N VAL A 35 -5.56 9.14 -11.14
CA VAL A 35 -5.98 10.13 -10.13
C VAL A 35 -6.27 11.45 -10.82
N ALA A 36 -7.46 12.01 -10.59
CA ALA A 36 -7.80 13.34 -11.07
C ALA A 36 -7.22 14.42 -10.14
N VAL A 37 -6.56 15.42 -10.71
CA VAL A 37 -6.03 16.59 -9.99
C VAL A 37 -6.85 17.82 -10.38
N THR A 38 -7.09 18.72 -9.43
CA THR A 38 -8.02 19.86 -9.60
C THR A 38 -7.51 20.94 -10.56
N ALA A 39 -6.21 20.99 -10.83
CA ALA A 39 -5.59 21.97 -11.71
C ALA A 39 -4.26 21.42 -12.28
N ASP A 40 -3.86 21.95 -13.42
CA ASP A 40 -2.55 21.67 -14.04
C ASP A 40 -1.41 22.21 -13.15
N PRO A 41 -0.40 21.39 -12.78
CA PRO A 41 0.80 21.90 -12.12
C PRO A 41 1.58 22.81 -13.08
N GLY A 42 1.71 24.10 -12.76
CA GLY A 42 2.44 25.07 -13.60
C GLY A 42 3.94 24.78 -13.79
N GLY A 43 4.47 23.76 -13.11
CA GLY A 43 5.82 23.22 -13.26
C GLY A 43 6.03 22.04 -12.32
N LEU A 44 7.15 21.33 -12.50
CA LEU A 44 7.53 20.16 -11.69
C LEU A 44 8.71 20.42 -10.77
N ASN A 45 8.96 21.69 -10.42
CA ASN A 45 9.99 22.06 -9.46
C ASN A 45 9.32 22.45 -8.13
N PRO A 46 9.34 21.57 -7.12
CA PRO A 46 8.71 21.87 -5.83
C PRO A 46 9.48 22.94 -5.02
N ALA A 47 10.72 23.29 -5.39
CA ALA A 47 11.52 24.28 -4.68
C ALA A 47 11.17 25.74 -5.04
N VAL A 48 10.45 25.98 -6.14
CA VAL A 48 10.11 27.35 -6.61
C VAL A 48 8.66 27.75 -6.35
N THR A 49 7.86 26.87 -5.72
CA THR A 49 6.42 27.10 -5.51
C THR A 49 5.90 26.44 -4.24
N THR A 50 4.85 27.02 -3.68
CA THR A 50 4.08 26.47 -2.54
C THR A 50 2.73 25.89 -2.98
N GLN A 51 2.46 25.84 -4.30
CA GLN A 51 1.20 25.34 -4.84
C GLN A 51 1.02 23.85 -4.55
N GLY A 52 -0.06 23.50 -3.83
CA GLY A 52 -0.32 22.11 -3.41
C GLY A 52 -0.40 21.10 -4.56
N GLY A 53 -0.93 21.49 -5.73
CA GLY A 53 -0.99 20.62 -6.92
C GLY A 53 0.39 20.20 -7.44
N VAL A 54 1.38 21.09 -7.36
CA VAL A 54 2.77 20.78 -7.73
C VAL A 54 3.36 19.79 -6.73
N HIS A 55 3.16 20.02 -5.42
CA HIS A 55 3.65 19.11 -4.39
C HIS A 55 3.02 17.70 -4.47
N LEU A 56 1.73 17.61 -4.82
CA LEU A 56 1.03 16.33 -5.01
C LEU A 56 1.62 15.52 -6.17
N VAL A 57 1.87 16.15 -7.33
CA VAL A 57 2.43 15.46 -8.49
C VAL A 57 3.91 15.14 -8.27
N CYS A 58 4.69 16.11 -7.77
CA CYS A 58 6.12 15.95 -7.51
C CYS A 58 6.42 14.86 -6.46
N GLY A 59 5.56 14.64 -5.48
CA GLY A 59 5.72 13.55 -4.51
C GLY A 59 5.68 12.14 -5.12
N SER A 60 5.23 11.99 -6.37
CA SER A 60 5.32 10.72 -7.11
C SER A 60 6.60 10.57 -7.94
N ILE A 61 7.40 11.64 -8.07
CA ILE A 61 8.59 11.72 -8.94
C ILE A 61 9.86 11.83 -8.09
N PHE A 62 9.82 12.65 -7.03
CA PHE A 62 10.97 12.95 -6.18
C PHE A 62 10.70 12.43 -4.77
N SER A 63 11.66 11.66 -4.25
CA SER A 63 11.65 11.19 -2.86
C SER A 63 12.30 12.18 -1.91
N GLY A 64 11.74 12.28 -0.70
CA GLY A 64 12.31 13.06 0.39
C GLY A 64 13.22 12.21 1.30
N LEU A 65 13.60 12.80 2.44
CA LEU A 65 14.18 12.05 3.57
C LEU A 65 13.09 11.34 4.39
N VAL A 66 11.88 11.88 4.34
CA VAL A 66 10.73 11.47 5.14
C VAL A 66 9.50 11.53 4.24
N ALA A 67 8.69 10.48 4.32
CA ALA A 67 7.36 10.43 3.73
C ALA A 67 6.30 10.32 4.84
N HIS A 68 5.03 10.35 4.45
CA HIS A 68 3.91 10.13 5.34
C HIS A 68 3.15 8.85 4.96
N ASP A 69 2.82 8.02 5.94
CA ASP A 69 1.93 6.88 5.74
C ASP A 69 0.46 7.34 5.61
N PHE A 70 -0.47 6.39 5.41
CA PHE A 70 -1.90 6.69 5.30
C PHE A 70 -2.52 7.30 6.57
N ASN A 71 -1.84 7.19 7.71
CA ASN A 71 -2.24 7.78 8.99
C ASN A 71 -1.50 9.10 9.27
N LEU A 72 -0.74 9.61 8.30
CA LEU A 72 0.10 10.80 8.38
C LEU A 72 1.28 10.67 9.37
N ASN A 73 1.66 9.45 9.75
CA ASN A 73 2.88 9.25 10.51
C ASN A 73 4.09 9.45 9.60
N SER A 74 5.10 10.17 10.11
CA SER A 74 6.37 10.31 9.43
C SER A 74 7.11 8.97 9.38
N VAL A 75 7.44 8.52 8.16
CA VAL A 75 8.23 7.31 7.91
C VAL A 75 9.50 7.67 7.14
N PRO A 76 10.64 7.05 7.42
CA PRO A 76 11.85 7.26 6.61
C PRO A 76 11.61 6.88 5.15
N GLU A 77 12.06 7.73 4.23
CA GLU A 77 12.04 7.45 2.80
C GLU A 77 13.48 7.38 2.27
N LYS A 78 13.74 6.47 1.32
CA LYS A 78 15.08 6.33 0.74
C LYS A 78 15.34 7.50 -0.21
N SER A 79 16.25 8.40 0.15
CA SER A 79 16.74 9.43 -0.78
C SER A 79 17.60 8.79 -1.87
N ALA A 80 17.43 9.21 -3.13
CA ALA A 80 18.11 8.68 -4.32
C ALA A 80 19.65 8.92 -4.40
N ALA A 81 20.32 9.13 -3.26
CA ALA A 81 21.77 9.29 -3.16
C ALA A 81 22.42 8.01 -2.60
N GLU A 82 22.17 6.88 -3.26
CA GLU A 82 22.88 5.61 -3.07
C GLU A 82 22.90 4.81 -4.38
#